data_AF-A0A966Y9I3-F1
#
_entry.id   AF-A0A966Y9I3-F1
#
_cell.length_a   1.000
_cell.length_b   1.000
_cell.length_c   1.000
_cell.angle_alpha   90.00
_cell.angle_beta   90.00
_cell.angle_gamma   90.00
#
_symmetry.space_group_name_H-M   'P 1'
#
loop_
_entity.id
_entity.type
_entity.pdbx_description
1 polymer ?
#
loop_
_entity_poly.entity_id
_entity_poly.type
_entity_poly.pdbx_seq_one_letter_code
_entity_poly.pdbx_strand_id
1 'polypeptide(L)'
;MYEQLKIANTVAAGPGPGNTDPRVLQQFASAGLADHMHPDVLNGMIECKHMLRAVWGTENTYTFGVAGTGWSGLDCMIAAVQPGDSVVVFV
;
A
#
# COMPACT_ATOMS: atom_id res chain seq x y z
N MET A 1 25.81 22.99 -2.74
CA MET A 1 24.52 23.02 -2.02
C MET A 1 23.45 23.15 -3.08
N TYR A 2 22.51 22.20 -3.13
CA TYR A 2 21.44 22.23 -4.13
C TYR A 2 20.26 23.05 -3.62
N GLU A 3 19.50 23.66 -4.53
CA GLU A 3 18.27 24.37 -4.17
C GLU A 3 17.23 23.38 -3.61
N GLN A 4 16.38 23.88 -2.71
CA GLN A 4 15.27 23.10 -2.19
C GLN A 4 14.28 22.78 -3.30
N LEU A 5 13.90 21.50 -3.41
CA LEU A 5 12.92 21.04 -4.38
C LEU A 5 11.57 21.74 -4.13
N LYS A 6 11.05 22.40 -5.18
CA LYS A 6 9.71 22.99 -5.21
C LYS A 6 8.87 22.24 -6.23
N ILE A 7 7.77 21.64 -5.79
CA ILE A 7 6.85 20.89 -6.65
C ILE A 7 5.57 21.70 -6.75
N ALA A 8 5.15 22.05 -7.96
CA ALA A 8 3.87 22.70 -8.20
C ALA A 8 2.71 21.70 -8.10
N ASN A 9 1.52 22.18 -7.72
CA ASN A 9 0.31 21.37 -7.80
C ASN A 9 -0.01 21.06 -9.26
N THR A 10 -0.17 19.78 -9.58
CA THR A 10 -0.53 19.29 -10.91
C THR A 10 -1.76 18.42 -10.84
N VAL A 11 -2.51 18.37 -11.95
CA VAL A 11 -3.63 17.43 -12.13
C VAL A 11 -3.09 16.14 -12.74
N ALA A 12 -3.32 15.01 -12.07
CA ALA A 12 -2.97 13.68 -12.56
C ALA A 12 -4.20 12.99 -13.15
N ALA A 13 -4.46 13.23 -14.44
CA ALA A 13 -5.63 12.71 -15.17
C ALA A 13 -5.32 11.44 -16.01
N GLY A 14 -4.15 10.83 -15.83
CA GLY A 14 -3.77 9.57 -16.48
C GLY A 14 -4.28 8.33 -15.73
N PRO A 15 -3.91 7.12 -16.19
CA PRO A 15 -4.31 5.87 -15.53
C PRO A 15 -3.65 5.63 -14.17
N GLY A 16 -2.62 6.43 -13.82
CA GLY A 16 -1.96 6.42 -12.52
C GLY A 16 -0.49 6.80 -12.60
N PRO A 17 0.14 7.17 -11.48
CA PRO A 17 -0.49 7.45 -10.17
C PRO A 17 -1.36 8.72 -10.21
N GLY A 18 -2.46 8.72 -9.45
CA GLY A 18 -3.38 9.86 -9.32
C GLY A 18 -2.98 10.82 -8.20
N ASN A 19 -3.69 11.94 -8.08
CA ASN A 19 -3.53 12.84 -6.94
C ASN A 19 -4.03 12.17 -5.65
N THR A 20 -3.21 12.18 -4.60
CA THR A 20 -3.59 11.69 -3.27
C THR A 20 -4.58 12.64 -2.60
N ASP A 21 -5.59 12.10 -1.89
CA ASP A 21 -6.52 12.89 -1.10
C ASP A 21 -5.76 13.79 -0.09
N PRO A 22 -6.10 15.09 0.03
CA PRO A 22 -5.40 16.01 0.92
C PRO A 22 -5.33 15.53 2.38
N ARG A 23 -6.34 14.79 2.86
CA ARG A 23 -6.37 14.27 4.24
C ARG A 23 -5.26 13.24 4.49
N VAL A 24 -4.95 12.42 3.49
CA VAL A 24 -3.90 11.40 3.58
C VAL A 24 -2.53 12.06 3.58
N LEU A 25 -2.32 13.06 2.71
CA LEU A 25 -1.06 13.81 2.67
C LEU A 25 -0.82 14.60 3.96
N GLN A 26 -1.86 15.26 4.48
CA GLN A 26 -1.77 15.98 5.75
C GLN A 26 -1.37 15.04 6.87
N GLN A 27 -2.05 13.90 7.02
CA GLN A 27 -1.75 12.94 8.08
C GLN A 27 -0.33 12.36 7.95
N PHE A 28 0.12 12.05 6.73
CA PHE A 28 1.48 11.56 6.48
C PHE A 28 2.54 12.60 6.86
N ALA A 29 2.33 13.87 6.51
CA ALA A 29 3.29 14.94 6.78
C ALA A 29 3.33 15.37 8.25
N SER A 30 2.21 15.26 8.98
CA SER A 30 2.12 15.65 10.39
C SER A 30 2.38 14.52 11.38
N ALA A 31 2.42 13.26 10.92
CA ALA A 31 2.67 12.12 11.79
C ALA A 31 4.09 12.16 12.40
N GLY A 32 4.21 11.77 13.67
CA GLY A 32 5.50 11.54 14.31
C GLY A 32 6.17 10.27 13.80
N LEU A 33 7.48 10.14 14.05
CA LEU A 33 8.21 8.90 13.81
C LEU A 33 7.99 7.94 14.98
N ALA A 34 7.57 6.72 14.68
CA ALA A 34 7.41 5.64 15.65
C ALA A 34 8.29 4.44 15.26
N ASP A 35 8.74 3.69 16.26
CA ASP A 35 9.35 2.38 16.02
C ASP A 35 8.31 1.41 15.45
N HIS A 36 8.77 0.46 14.63
CA HIS A 36 7.90 -0.51 13.96
C HIS A 36 7.10 -1.42 14.91
N MET A 37 7.57 -1.62 16.14
CA MET A 37 6.87 -2.40 17.17
C MET A 37 6.10 -1.52 18.17
N HIS A 38 6.02 -0.21 17.92
CA HIS A 38 5.25 0.69 18.78
C HIS A 38 3.77 0.27 18.83
N PRO A 39 3.12 0.25 20.01
CA PRO A 39 1.74 -0.24 20.15
C PRO A 39 0.75 0.41 19.18
N ASP A 40 0.84 1.73 18.98
CA ASP A 40 -0.05 2.44 18.06
C ASP A 40 0.17 2.07 16.59
N VAL A 41 1.41 1.73 16.20
CA VAL A 41 1.70 1.23 14.84
C VAL A 41 1.04 -0.13 14.63
N LEU A 42 1.17 -1.03 15.61
CA LEU A 42 0.54 -2.34 15.56
C LEU A 42 -0.98 -2.25 15.54
N ASN A 43 -1.57 -1.34 16.34
CA ASN A 43 -3.00 -1.07 16.33
C ASN A 43 -3.47 -0.55 14.97
N GLY A 44 -2.76 0.42 14.38
CA GLY A 44 -3.05 0.92 13.03
C GLY A 44 -2.94 -0.17 11.97
N MET A 45 -1.98 -1.10 12.11
CA MET A 45 -1.89 -2.28 11.22
C MET A 45 -3.13 -3.17 11.36
N ILE A 46 -3.62 -3.43 12.58
CA ILE A 46 -4.84 -4.23 12.81
C ILE A 46 -6.06 -3.56 12.18
N GLU A 47 -6.26 -2.26 12.44
CA GLU A 47 -7.36 -1.48 11.86
C GLU A 47 -7.31 -1.48 10.33
N CYS A 48 -6.12 -1.33 9.75
CA CYS A 48 -5.91 -1.42 8.30
C CYS A 48 -6.39 -2.76 7.73
N LYS A 49 -6.14 -3.88 8.41
CA LYS A 49 -6.64 -5.20 7.97
C LYS A 49 -8.17 -5.25 7.94
N HIS A 50 -8.85 -4.65 8.92
CA HIS A 50 -10.32 -4.57 8.94
C HIS A 50 -10.86 -3.69 7.81
N MET A 51 -10.25 -2.53 7.57
CA MET A 51 -10.64 -1.65 6.47
C MET A 51 -10.42 -2.32 5.10
N LEU A 52 -9.31 -3.03 4.92
CA LEU A 52 -9.04 -3.78 3.69
C LEU A 52 -10.10 -4.87 3.46
N ARG A 53 -10.49 -5.62 4.49
CA ARG A 53 -11.57 -6.62 4.39
C ARG A 53 -12.89 -6.00 3.92
N ALA A 54 -13.24 -4.83 4.45
CA ALA A 54 -14.44 -4.10 4.04
C ALA A 54 -14.36 -3.65 2.56
N VAL A 55 -13.22 -3.11 2.13
CA VAL A 55 -13.01 -2.70 0.73
C VAL A 55 -13.08 -3.88 -0.24
N TRP A 56 -12.50 -5.02 0.14
CA TRP A 56 -12.49 -6.23 -0.70
C TRP A 56 -13.77 -7.07 -0.59
N GLY A 57 -14.64 -6.80 0.38
CA GLY A 57 -15.83 -7.61 0.63
C GLY A 57 -15.51 -9.05 1.06
N THR A 58 -14.53 -9.23 1.95
CA THR A 58 -14.04 -10.56 2.37
C THR A 58 -13.94 -10.69 3.89
N GLU A 59 -14.05 -11.92 4.40
CA GLU A 59 -13.81 -12.27 5.81
C GLU A 59 -12.45 -12.94 6.04
N ASN A 60 -11.60 -13.03 5.01
CA ASN A 60 -10.31 -13.73 5.10
C ASN A 60 -9.44 -13.22 6.26
N THR A 61 -8.95 -14.13 7.09
CA THR A 61 -8.05 -13.79 8.20
C THR A 61 -6.76 -13.12 7.69
N TYR A 62 -6.21 -13.63 6.59
CA TYR A 62 -4.98 -13.13 5.97
C TYR A 62 -5.28 -12.06 4.91
N THR A 63 -5.68 -10.88 5.38
CA THR A 63 -5.81 -9.66 4.56
C THR A 63 -4.83 -8.62 5.09
N PHE A 64 -3.85 -8.22 4.28
CA PHE A 64 -2.78 -7.30 4.68
C PHE A 64 -2.17 -6.61 3.44
N GLY A 65 -1.43 -5.52 3.67
CA GLY A 65 -0.65 -4.85 2.63
C GLY A 65 0.76 -5.43 2.49
N VAL A 66 1.24 -5.57 1.26
CA VAL A 66 2.64 -5.91 0.97
C VAL A 66 3.43 -4.61 0.82
N ALA A 67 4.54 -4.48 1.55
CA ALA A 67 5.38 -3.28 1.50
C ALA A 67 6.11 -3.18 0.15
N GLY A 68 5.63 -2.32 -0.74
CA GLY A 68 6.20 -2.14 -2.08
C GLY A 68 5.21 -1.48 -3.04
N THR A 69 5.44 -1.68 -4.33
CA THR A 69 4.51 -1.24 -5.38
C THR A 69 3.48 -2.33 -5.67
N GLY A 70 2.56 -2.09 -6.61
CA GLY A 70 1.62 -3.13 -7.08
C GLY A 70 2.32 -4.41 -7.55
N TRP A 71 3.52 -4.30 -8.13
CA TRP A 71 4.32 -5.46 -8.55
C TRP A 71 4.77 -6.34 -7.38
N SER A 72 5.08 -5.75 -6.22
CA SER A 72 5.45 -6.51 -5.03
C SER A 72 4.30 -7.37 -4.51
N GLY A 73 3.05 -6.90 -4.69
CA GLY A 73 1.86 -7.70 -4.40
C GLY A 73 1.73 -8.90 -5.35
N LEU A 74 2.01 -8.70 -6.64
CA LEU A 74 2.03 -9.78 -7.63
C LEU A 74 3.14 -10.80 -7.31
N ASP A 75 4.35 -10.34 -7.03
CA ASP A 75 5.49 -11.20 -6.66
C ASP A 75 5.18 -12.02 -5.40
N CYS A 76 4.53 -11.42 -4.41
CA CYS A 76 4.10 -12.12 -3.21
C CYS A 76 3.11 -13.26 -3.51
N MET A 77 2.21 -13.07 -4.48
CA MET A 77 1.29 -14.13 -4.91
C MET A 77 2.02 -15.21 -5.70
N ILE A 78 2.88 -14.82 -6.65
CA ILE A 78 3.65 -15.75 -7.50
C ILE A 78 4.63 -16.59 -6.66
N ALA A 79 5.11 -16.07 -5.53
CA ALA A 79 5.98 -16.81 -4.62
C ALA A 79 5.36 -18.12 -4.07
N ALA A 80 4.05 -18.31 -4.18
CA ALA A 80 3.40 -19.57 -3.85
C ALA A 80 3.67 -20.68 -4.89
N VAL A 81 3.98 -20.33 -6.14
CA VAL A 81 4.21 -21.27 -7.25
C VAL A 81 5.56 -21.99 -7.08
N GLN A 82 5.55 -23.31 -7.16
CA GLN A 82 6.73 -24.17 -7.01
C GLN A 82 7.21 -24.74 -8.35
N PRO A 83 8.47 -25.21 -8.45
CA PRO A 83 8.95 -25.90 -9.64
C PRO A 83 8.09 -27.13 -9.98
N GLY A 84 7.53 -27.13 -11.20
CA GLY A 84 6.65 -28.20 -11.69
C GLY A 84 5.16 -27.84 -11.69
N ASP A 85 4.76 -26.74 -11.04
CA ASP A 85 3.39 -26.26 -11.09
C ASP A 85 3.01 -25.73 -12.48
N SER A 86 1.76 -25.94 -12.89
CA SER A 86 1.19 -25.35 -14.09
C SER A 86 0.35 -24.12 -13.75
N VAL A 87 0.62 -22.99 -14.41
CA VAL A 87 -0.06 -21.70 -14.17
C VAL A 87 -0.83 -21.30 -15.43
N VAL A 88 -2.07 -20.82 -15.27
CA VAL A 88 -2.88 -20.24 -16.35
C VAL A 88 -2.91 -18.72 -16.18
N VAL A 89 -2.65 -17.99 -17.27
CA VAL A 89 -2.66 -16.52 -17.31
C VAL A 89 -3.61 -16.06 -18.40
N PHE A 90 -4.48 -15.10 -18.07
CA PHE A 90 -5.34 -14.42 -19.03
C PHE A 90 -4.77 -13.03 -19.30
N VAL A 91 -4.67 -12.68 -20.59
CA VAL A 91 -4.22 -11.37 -21.09
C VAL A 91 -5.39 -10.61 -21.67
#